data_AF-A0A973P3M2-F1
#
_entry.id   AF-A0A973P3M2-F1
#
_cell.length_a   1.000
_cell.length_b   1.000
_cell.length_c   1.000
_cell.angle_alpha   90.00
_cell.angle_beta   90.00
_cell.angle_gamma   90.00
#
_symmetry.space_group_name_H-M   'P 1'
#
loop_
_entity.id
_entity.type
_entity.pdbx_description
1 polymer ?
#
loop_
_entity_poly.entity_id
_entity_poly.type
_entity_poly.pdbx_seq_one_letter_code
_entity_poly.pdbx_strand_id
1 'polypeptide(L)' 'MKLGRVASWFLVAFGLWSLIIWPRFMKAIWQDHRSWDHGPTSFFLVHLALVVVSVTAGVGIGVIGWRSVRTLRKMNA' A
#
# COMPACT_ATOMS: atom_id res chain seq x y z
N MET A 1 -8.97 -22.96 2.77
CA MET A 1 -7.71 -22.99 3.55
C MET A 1 -7.68 -21.76 4.47
N LYS A 2 -7.27 -21.88 5.74
CA LYS A 2 -7.14 -20.73 6.66
C LYS A 2 -5.72 -20.16 6.55
N LEU A 3 -5.56 -18.84 6.51
CA LEU A 3 -4.22 -18.23 6.60
C LEU A 3 -3.61 -18.53 7.98
N GLY A 4 -2.36 -18.96 8.00
CA GLY A 4 -1.59 -19.13 9.23
C GLY A 4 -1.35 -17.79 9.95
N ARG A 5 -0.98 -17.86 11.23
CA ARG A 5 -0.71 -16.67 12.06
C ARG A 5 0.42 -15.81 11.50
N VAL A 6 1.51 -16.44 11.05
CA VAL A 6 2.67 -15.76 10.45
C VAL A 6 2.26 -15.04 9.15
N ALA A 7 1.58 -15.75 8.24
CA ALA A 7 1.12 -15.18 6.99
C ALA A 7 0.17 -13.98 7.20
N SER A 8 -0.71 -14.05 8.21
CA SER A 8 -1.63 -12.96 8.53
C SER A 8 -0.90 -11.70 8.99
N TRP A 9 0.11 -11.84 9.85
CA TRP A 9 0.95 -10.72 10.28
C TRP A 9 1.81 -10.18 9.14
N PHE A 10 2.31 -11.05 8.26
CA PHE A 10 3.03 -10.64 7.07
C PHE A 10 2.16 -9.74 6.18
N LEU A 11 0.89 -10.09 5.93
CA LEU A 11 -0.02 -9.25 5.16
C LEU A 11 -0.26 -7.87 5.81
N VAL A 12 -0.39 -7.81 7.13
CA VAL A 12 -0.53 -6.53 7.85
C VAL A 12 0.73 -5.70 7.71
N ALA A 13 1.91 -6.29 7.95
CA ALA A 13 3.19 -5.62 7.83
C ALA A 13 3.43 -5.11 6.39
N PHE A 14 3.08 -5.92 5.40
CA PHE A 14 3.18 -5.54 3.98
C PHE A 14 2.27 -4.36 3.64
N GLY A 15 1.02 -4.37 4.12
CA GLY A 15 0.10 -3.25 3.94
C GLY A 15 0.63 -1.96 4.57
N LEU A 16 1.14 -2.03 5.80
CA LEU A 16 1.75 -0.88 6.49
C LEU A 16 3.00 -0.37 5.79
N TRP A 17 3.88 -1.28 5.36
CA TRP A 17 5.08 -0.94 4.60
C TRP A 17 4.75 -0.21 3.29
N SER A 18 3.76 -0.73 2.56
CA SER A 18 3.25 -0.09 1.33
C SER A 18 2.81 1.35 1.61
N LEU A 19 2.05 1.57 2.69
CA LEU A 19 1.61 2.90 3.11
C LEU A 19 2.75 3.86 3.50
N ILE A 20 3.92 3.35 3.87
CA ILE A 20 5.09 4.17 4.21
C ILE A 20 5.89 4.54 2.96
N ILE A 21 6.07 3.59 2.04
CA ILE A 21 6.89 3.76 0.84
C ILE A 21 6.23 4.71 -0.16
N TRP A 22 4.95 4.51 -0.46
CA TRP A 22 4.29 5.23 -1.53
C TRP A 22 4.18 6.75 -1.32
N PRO A 23 3.90 7.29 -0.12
CA PRO A 23 3.93 8.73 0.11
C PRO A 23 5.33 9.33 -0.08
N ARG A 24 6.39 8.63 0.34
CA ARG A 24 7.76 9.09 0.08
C ARG A 24 8.09 9.10 -1.41
N PHE A 25 7.71 8.03 -2.11
CA PHE A 25 7.90 7.95 -3.57
C PHE A 25 7.12 9.05 -4.29
N MET A 26 5.86 9.28 -3.93
CA MET A 26 5.04 10.35 -4.51
C MET A 26 5.64 11.73 -4.26
N LYS A 27 6.20 11.98 -3.06
CA LYS A 27 6.93 13.21 -2.77
C LYS A 27 8.15 13.39 -3.68
N ALA A 28 8.93 12.32 -3.90
CA ALA A 28 10.08 12.36 -4.79
C ALA A 28 9.67 12.67 -6.24
N ILE A 29 8.60 12.04 -6.74
CA ILE A 29 8.05 12.32 -8.07
C ILE A 29 7.55 13.76 -8.16
N TRP A 30 6.81 14.24 -7.15
CA TRP A 30 6.33 15.62 -7.14
C TRP A 30 7.46 16.66 -7.27
N GLN A 31 8.63 16.35 -6.71
CA GLN A 31 9.82 17.21 -6.74
C GLN A 31 10.70 17.01 -7.99
N ASP A 32 10.44 16.01 -8.82
CA ASP A 32 11.18 15.76 -10.06
C ASP A 32 10.83 16.85 -11.11
N HIS A 33 11.86 17.38 -11.78
CA HIS A 33 11.71 18.43 -12.79
C HIS A 33 10.81 18.02 -13.98
N ARG A 34 10.68 16.70 -14.25
CA ARG A 34 9.83 16.18 -15.33
C ARG A 34 8.35 16.18 -14.99
N SER A 35 7.97 16.38 -13.72
CA SER A 35 6.58 16.28 -13.29
C SER A 35 5.71 17.46 -13.71
N TRP A 36 6.34 18.60 -13.99
CA TRP A 36 5.65 19.86 -14.23
C TRP A 36 6.20 20.55 -15.48
N ASP A 37 5.32 20.83 -16.44
CA ASP A 37 5.61 21.66 -17.61
C ASP A 37 4.29 22.29 -18.09
N HIS A 38 4.10 23.58 -17.77
CA HIS A 38 2.83 24.30 -17.95
C HIS A 38 1.58 23.60 -17.34
N GLY A 39 1.78 22.61 -16.47
CA GLY A 39 0.77 21.72 -15.92
C GLY A 39 1.35 20.34 -15.56
N PRO A 40 0.53 19.40 -15.06
CA PRO A 40 0.98 18.04 -14.79
C PRO A 40 1.33 17.30 -16.09
N THR A 41 2.54 16.76 -16.16
CA THR A 41 3.00 16.01 -17.33
C THR A 41 2.50 14.57 -17.32
N SER A 42 2.65 13.87 -18.45
CA SER A 42 2.41 12.42 -18.53
C SER A 42 3.29 11.64 -17.54
N PHE A 43 4.54 12.07 -17.32
CA PHE A 43 5.43 11.49 -16.31
C PHE A 43 4.78 11.55 -14.93
N PHE A 44 4.26 12.70 -14.50
CA PHE A 44 3.59 12.83 -13.21
C PHE A 44 2.32 11.97 -13.14
N LEU A 45 1.47 12.05 -14.16
CA LEU A 45 0.16 11.38 -14.16
C LEU A 45 0.27 9.86 -14.09
N VAL A 46 1.22 9.26 -14.81
CA VAL A 46 1.46 7.81 -14.77
C VAL A 46 1.89 7.38 -13.37
N HIS A 47 2.83 8.11 -12.76
CA HIS A 47 3.29 7.79 -11.41
C HIS A 47 2.22 8.01 -10.35
N LEU A 48 1.40 9.05 -10.49
CA LEU A 48 0.26 9.28 -9.62
C LEU A 48 -0.73 8.10 -9.69
N ALA A 49 -1.07 7.64 -10.91
CA ALA A 49 -1.94 6.48 -11.09
C ALA A 49 -1.35 5.21 -10.45
N LEU A 50 -0.04 4.95 -10.67
CA LEU A 50 0.67 3.83 -10.06
C LEU A 50 0.64 3.88 -8.53
N VAL A 51 0.85 5.07 -7.95
CA VAL A 51 0.77 5.29 -6.50
C VAL A 51 -0.63 4.99 -5.99
N VAL A 52 -1.67 5.54 -6.62
CA VAL A 52 -3.07 5.35 -6.18
C VAL A 52 -3.47 3.87 -6.20
N VAL A 53 -3.19 3.17 -7.30
CA VAL A 53 -3.50 1.73 -7.43
C VAL A 53 -2.74 0.93 -6.37
N SER A 54 -1.46 1.22 -6.18
CA SER A 54 -0.61 0.45 -5.27
C SER A 54 -0.93 0.71 -3.79
N VAL A 55 -1.28 1.94 -3.42
CA VAL A 55 -1.78 2.27 -2.07
C VAL A 55 -3.09 1.56 -1.81
N THR A 56 -4.02 1.58 -2.77
CA THR A 56 -5.31 0.88 -2.66
C THR A 56 -5.10 -0.62 -2.46
N ALA A 57 -4.21 -1.23 -3.24
CA ALA A 57 -3.84 -2.64 -3.08
C ALA A 57 -3.20 -2.90 -1.70
N GLY A 58 -2.27 -2.05 -1.26
CA GLY A 58 -1.62 -2.16 0.06
C GLY A 58 -2.60 -2.10 1.22
N VAL A 59 -3.57 -1.18 1.17
CA VAL A 59 -4.66 -1.10 2.16
C VAL A 59 -5.50 -2.37 2.14
N GLY A 60 -5.92 -2.83 0.95
CA GLY A 60 -6.71 -4.06 0.80
C GLY A 60 -6.02 -5.27 1.42
N ILE A 61 -4.72 -5.45 1.14
CA ILE A 61 -3.90 -6.52 1.71
C ILE A 61 -3.80 -6.40 3.24
N GLY A 62 -3.54 -5.19 3.76
CA GLY A 62 -3.47 -4.94 5.19
C GLY A 62 -4.80 -5.26 5.91
N VAL A 63 -5.93 -4.90 5.30
CA VAL A 63 -7.28 -5.22 5.83
C VAL A 63 -7.51 -6.73 5.85
N ILE A 64 -7.13 -7.46 4.79
CA ILE A 64 -7.24 -8.93 4.75
C ILE A 64 -6.40 -9.56 5.87
N GLY A 65 -5.14 -9.13 6.02
CA GLY A 65 -4.27 -9.58 7.10
C GLY A 65 -4.86 -9.32 8.48
N TRP A 66 -5.37 -8.11 8.71
CA TRP A 66 -5.96 -7.69 9.99
C TRP A 66 -7.21 -8.50 10.34
N ARG A 67 -8.10 -8.72 9.36
CA ARG A 67 -9.29 -9.57 9.54
C ARG A 67 -8.88 -11.01 9.88
N SER A 68 -7.86 -11.54 9.23
CA SER A 68 -7.33 -12.88 9.52
C SER A 68 -6.78 -12.99 10.95
N VAL A 69 -5.98 -12.01 11.40
CA VAL A 69 -5.47 -11.97 12.79
C VAL A 69 -6.61 -11.93 13.82
N ARG A 70 -7.67 -11.13 13.58
CA ARG A 70 -8.83 -11.06 14.48
C ARG A 70 -9.58 -12.39 14.58
N THR A 71 -9.80 -13.08 13.46
CA THR A 71 -10.46 -14.40 13.45
C THR A 71 -9.62 -15.46 14.17
N LEU A 72 -8.30 -15.48 13.95
CA LEU A 72 -7.39 -16.38 14.66
C LEU A 72 -7.34 -16.12 16.17
N ARG A 73 -7.46 -14.85 16.60
CA ARG A 73 -7.57 -14.52 18.03
C ARG A 73 -8.85 -15.07 18.66
N LYS A 74 -10.00 -14.92 17.99
CA LYS A 74 -11.29 -15.46 18.46
C LYS A 74 -11.31 -16.99 18.56
N MET A 75 -10.56 -17.68 17.71
CA MET A 75 -10.48 -19.15 17.73
C MET A 75 -9.56 -19.71 18.82
N ASN A 76 -8.63 -18.90 19.33
CA ASN A 76 -7.64 -19.31 20.34
C ASN A 76 -8.00 -18.81 21.76
N ALA A 77 -9.18 -18.23 21.93
CA ALA A 77 -9.76 -17.77 23.20
C ALA A 77 -10.96 -18.67 23.53
#